data_AF-A0A6I4ML15-F1
#
_entry.id   AF-A0A6I4ML15-F1
#
_cell.length_a   1.000
_cell.length_b   1.000
_cell.length_c   1.000
_cell.angle_alpha   90.00
_cell.angle_beta   90.00
_cell.angle_gamma   90.00
#
_symmetry.space_group_name_H-M   'P 1'
#
loop_
_entity.id
_entity.type
_entity.pdbx_description
1 polymer ?
#
loop_
_entity_poly.entity_id
_entity_poly.type
_entity_poly.pdbx_seq_one_letter_code
_entity_poly.pdbx_strand_id
1 'polypeptide(L)'
;MTLLGTYEDGDYRAEFGTLVVRGFWPAGVGGTGELRHLNLPLLAEDAFAAGAKSDVARAGAGWVLGTAAPHAHVRLEAYDAPPGNGAAGWSDVLETPFLTSRGEVGLAHACGGVSPWNMKLAKPGLHRLRVLRRRTSDGHRWLLQFWPVTGSPGAPRFLARSRPAAGTDRPGHGDKRYGPLAMDVLSVALWSPGRHTRAALAERLLATPEQVREALRYLTRRGMLRVGGADTGPASTIALVPQRSRPPDGGAPPAARPWQTAAR
;
A
#
# COMPACT_ATOMS: atom_id res chain seq x y z
N MET A 1 11.53 -23.89 4.57
CA MET A 1 10.41 -22.96 4.45
C MET A 1 9.16 -23.70 4.89
N THR A 2 8.52 -23.21 5.93
CA THR A 2 7.44 -23.87 6.66
C THR A 2 6.25 -22.92 6.77
N LEU A 3 5.06 -23.41 6.47
CA LEU A 3 3.81 -22.70 6.73
C LEU A 3 3.50 -22.76 8.23
N LEU A 4 3.51 -21.60 8.88
CA LEU A 4 3.33 -21.45 10.32
C LEU A 4 1.86 -21.29 10.72
N GLY A 5 1.04 -20.76 9.83
CA GLY A 5 -0.37 -20.53 10.09
C GLY A 5 -1.11 -20.04 8.86
N THR A 6 -2.42 -20.30 8.86
CA THR A 6 -3.34 -19.88 7.80
C THR A 6 -4.62 -19.34 8.39
N TYR A 7 -5.19 -18.35 7.73
CA TYR A 7 -6.56 -17.89 7.97
C TYR A 7 -7.25 -17.72 6.61
N GLU A 8 -8.51 -18.14 6.52
CA GLU A 8 -9.26 -18.12 5.26
C GLU A 8 -10.69 -17.63 5.53
N ASP A 9 -11.12 -16.66 4.74
CA ASP A 9 -12.49 -16.15 4.70
C ASP A 9 -13.01 -16.29 3.26
N GLY A 10 -13.97 -17.20 3.10
CA GLY A 10 -14.53 -17.56 1.80
C GLY A 10 -15.58 -16.59 1.26
N ASP A 11 -16.17 -15.75 2.12
CA ASP A 11 -17.19 -14.75 1.76
C ASP A 11 -16.85 -13.40 2.40
N TYR A 12 -15.59 -12.96 2.24
CA TYR A 12 -15.18 -11.65 2.72
C TYR A 12 -15.98 -10.55 1.99
N ARG A 13 -16.71 -9.76 2.77
CA ARG A 13 -17.55 -8.66 2.26
C ARG A 13 -16.80 -7.34 2.34
N ALA A 14 -16.28 -6.92 1.19
CA ALA A 14 -15.44 -5.73 1.12
C ALA A 14 -16.25 -4.44 1.26
N GLU A 15 -16.13 -3.77 2.42
CA GLU A 15 -16.71 -2.45 2.62
C GLU A 15 -16.13 -1.44 1.63
N PHE A 16 -17.01 -0.73 0.92
CA PHE A 16 -16.64 0.22 -0.14
C PHE A 16 -15.70 -0.37 -1.22
N GLY A 17 -15.77 -1.68 -1.44
CA GLY A 17 -14.88 -2.41 -2.35
C GLY A 17 -13.42 -2.40 -1.89
N THR A 18 -13.18 -2.46 -0.57
CA THR A 18 -11.85 -2.41 0.02
C THR A 18 -11.55 -3.67 0.84
N LEU A 19 -10.47 -4.35 0.49
CA LEU A 19 -9.81 -5.33 1.37
C LEU A 19 -9.04 -4.54 2.43
N VAL A 20 -9.26 -4.85 3.71
CA VAL A 20 -8.53 -4.25 4.82
C VAL A 20 -7.90 -5.37 5.64
N VAL A 21 -6.57 -5.33 5.76
CA VAL A 21 -5.82 -6.21 6.67
C VAL A 21 -5.08 -5.31 7.64
N ARG A 22 -5.25 -5.55 8.94
CA ARG A 22 -4.59 -4.78 9.99
C ARG A 22 -3.73 -5.71 10.84
N GLY A 23 -2.55 -5.26 11.19
CA GLY A 23 -1.76 -5.81 12.26
C GLY A 23 -1.88 -4.94 13.49
N PHE A 24 -1.47 -5.48 14.65
CA PHE A 24 -1.45 -4.65 15.85
C PHE A 24 -0.29 -3.65 15.79
N TRP A 25 -0.62 -2.36 15.92
CA TRP A 25 0.33 -1.27 16.01
C TRP A 25 -0.20 -0.19 16.95
N PRO A 26 0.45 0.12 18.10
CA PRO A 26 0.19 1.37 18.77
C PRO A 26 0.97 2.51 18.11
N ALA A 27 0.36 3.69 18.08
CA ALA A 27 1.08 4.95 17.92
C ALA A 27 2.06 5.11 19.10
N GLY A 28 3.38 5.04 18.85
CA GLY A 28 4.38 5.45 19.83
C GLY A 28 5.50 4.46 20.19
N VAL A 29 5.49 3.23 19.67
CA VAL A 29 6.63 2.33 19.87
C VAL A 29 7.68 2.61 18.81
N GLY A 30 8.69 3.38 19.21
CA GLY A 30 9.88 3.67 18.42
C GLY A 30 10.41 2.39 17.81
N GLY A 31 10.50 2.39 16.47
CA GLY A 31 10.98 1.27 15.70
C GLY A 31 12.26 0.70 16.30
N THR A 32 12.39 -0.62 16.21
CA THR A 32 13.67 -1.32 16.34
C THR A 32 14.76 -0.52 15.59
N GLY A 33 16.01 -0.54 16.06
CA GLY A 33 17.09 0.30 15.52
C GLY A 33 17.17 0.34 13.98
N GLU A 34 16.81 -0.76 13.34
CA GLU A 34 16.73 -0.95 11.88
C GLU A 34 15.75 0.00 11.16
N LEU A 35 14.69 0.49 11.81
CA LEU A 35 13.64 1.32 11.20
C LEU A 35 13.77 2.81 11.51
N ARG A 36 14.80 3.23 12.26
CA ARG A 36 15.00 4.63 12.68
C ARG A 36 15.16 5.61 11.51
N HIS A 37 15.55 5.12 10.35
CA HIS A 37 15.69 5.91 9.13
C HIS A 37 14.35 6.15 8.41
N LEU A 38 13.26 5.48 8.81
CA LEU A 38 11.93 5.66 8.22
C LEU A 38 11.11 6.69 9.00
N ASN A 39 10.33 7.48 8.27
CA ASN A 39 9.31 8.35 8.85
C ASN A 39 8.03 7.54 9.10
N LEU A 40 8.00 6.77 10.20
CA LEU A 40 6.86 5.91 10.57
C LEU A 40 5.51 6.66 10.62
N PRO A 41 5.42 7.93 11.08
CA PRO A 41 4.19 8.71 11.00
C PRO A 41 3.66 8.97 9.58
N LEU A 42 4.47 8.83 8.53
CA LEU A 42 4.02 8.85 7.13
C LEU A 42 3.61 7.46 6.60
N LEU A 43 3.96 6.40 7.33
CA LEU A 43 3.54 5.03 7.03
C LEU A 43 2.22 4.65 7.74
N ALA A 44 1.65 5.55 8.55
CA ALA A 44 0.35 5.36 9.17
C ALA A 44 -0.79 5.31 8.12
N GLU A 45 -1.88 4.62 8.44
CA GLU A 45 -3.01 4.36 7.53
C GLU A 45 -3.65 5.64 7.00
N ASP A 46 -3.71 6.67 7.84
CA ASP A 46 -4.37 7.94 7.59
C ASP A 46 -3.49 8.98 6.87
N ALA A 47 -2.16 8.82 6.90
CA ALA A 47 -1.19 9.80 6.38
C ALA A 47 -1.43 10.20 4.91
N PHE A 48 -2.03 9.29 4.13
CA PHE A 48 -2.41 9.51 2.73
C PHE A 48 -3.82 9.01 2.40
N ALA A 49 -4.73 8.98 3.38
CA ALA A 49 -6.11 8.50 3.19
C ALA A 49 -6.88 9.32 2.13
N ALA A 50 -6.56 10.61 1.96
CA ALA A 50 -7.12 11.48 0.92
C ALA A 50 -6.47 11.29 -0.47
N GLY A 51 -5.42 10.48 -0.58
CA GLY A 51 -4.70 10.21 -1.83
C GLY A 51 -5.43 9.23 -2.76
N ALA A 52 -5.07 9.24 -4.04
CA ALA A 52 -5.61 8.31 -5.05
C ALA A 52 -5.50 6.84 -4.60
N LYS A 53 -6.39 5.96 -5.09
CA LYS A 53 -6.33 4.52 -4.80
C LYS A 53 -5.18 3.88 -5.58
N SER A 54 -4.40 2.97 -4.98
CA SER A 54 -3.57 2.04 -5.75
C SER A 54 -4.47 1.03 -6.45
N ASP A 55 -4.03 0.50 -7.60
CA ASP A 55 -4.84 -0.42 -8.40
C ASP A 55 -4.92 -1.83 -7.81
N VAL A 56 -3.90 -2.26 -7.05
CA VAL A 56 -3.87 -3.58 -6.40
C VAL A 56 -4.01 -3.42 -4.89
N ALA A 57 -2.92 -3.07 -4.20
CA ALA A 57 -2.91 -2.85 -2.77
C ALA A 57 -1.81 -1.85 -2.37
N ARG A 58 -1.98 -1.24 -1.20
CA ARG A 58 -0.97 -0.44 -0.50
C ARG A 58 -0.77 -1.04 0.87
N ALA A 59 0.44 -0.94 1.39
CA ALA A 59 0.73 -1.34 2.76
C ALA A 59 1.62 -0.30 3.44
N GLY A 60 1.38 -0.12 4.73
CA GLY A 60 2.16 0.73 5.61
C GLY A 60 2.48 0.04 6.92
N ALA A 61 2.70 0.82 7.96
CA ALA A 61 2.97 0.30 9.30
C ALA A 61 1.68 -0.26 9.90
N GLY A 62 1.53 -1.59 9.87
CA GLY A 62 0.42 -2.30 10.49
C GLY A 62 -0.85 -2.39 9.65
N TRP A 63 -0.82 -2.06 8.36
CA TRP A 63 -2.03 -2.10 7.54
C TRP A 63 -1.76 -2.45 6.08
N VAL A 64 -2.78 -3.01 5.43
CA VAL A 64 -2.87 -3.25 3.98
C VAL A 64 -4.26 -2.84 3.52
N LEU A 65 -4.35 -2.04 2.46
CA LEU A 65 -5.60 -1.68 1.80
C LEU A 65 -5.53 -2.09 0.33
N GLY A 66 -6.48 -2.90 -0.13
CA GLY A 66 -6.57 -3.38 -1.50
C GLY A 66 -7.92 -3.12 -2.14
N THR A 67 -7.98 -3.01 -3.47
CA THR A 67 -9.25 -2.85 -4.20
C THR A 67 -9.91 -4.21 -4.43
N ALA A 68 -11.03 -4.47 -3.74
CA ALA A 68 -11.77 -5.73 -3.76
C ALA A 68 -13.14 -5.60 -4.45
N ALA A 69 -13.62 -6.71 -5.03
CA ALA A 69 -15.03 -6.84 -5.42
C ALA A 69 -15.90 -6.97 -4.15
N PRO A 70 -17.23 -6.75 -4.25
CA PRO A 70 -18.13 -6.86 -3.09
C PRO A 70 -18.01 -8.20 -2.35
N HIS A 71 -17.87 -9.29 -3.11
CA HIS A 71 -17.52 -10.62 -2.60
C HIS A 71 -16.08 -10.95 -2.96
N ALA A 72 -15.33 -11.41 -1.97
CA ALA A 72 -13.98 -11.88 -2.19
C ALA A 72 -13.66 -13.09 -1.32
N HIS A 73 -12.80 -13.95 -1.85
CA HIS A 73 -12.18 -15.02 -1.11
C HIS A 73 -10.81 -14.56 -0.65
N VAL A 74 -10.55 -14.52 0.65
CA VAL A 74 -9.30 -13.98 1.21
C VAL A 74 -8.60 -15.05 2.03
N ARG A 75 -7.34 -15.32 1.71
CA ARG A 75 -6.47 -16.21 2.47
C ARG A 75 -5.23 -15.47 2.94
N LEU A 76 -4.90 -15.63 4.21
CA LEU A 76 -3.67 -15.15 4.84
C LEU A 76 -2.79 -16.36 5.17
N GLU A 77 -1.49 -16.24 4.92
CA GLU A 77 -0.51 -17.28 5.21
C GLU A 77 0.72 -16.69 5.89
N ALA A 78 1.16 -17.30 6.98
CA ALA A 78 2.39 -16.94 7.68
C ALA A 78 3.48 -17.99 7.43
N TYR A 79 4.69 -17.55 7.10
CA TYR A 79 5.84 -18.40 6.82
C TYR A 79 7.06 -17.99 7.66
N ASP A 80 7.96 -18.95 7.90
CA ASP A 80 9.26 -18.71 8.56
C ASP A 80 10.33 -18.13 7.63
N ALA A 81 10.14 -18.27 6.32
CA ALA A 81 11.06 -17.89 5.26
C ALA A 81 10.27 -17.53 3.98
N PRO A 82 10.89 -16.89 2.97
CA PRO A 82 10.21 -16.56 1.73
C PRO A 82 9.52 -17.79 1.12
N PRO A 83 8.19 -17.74 0.85
CA PRO A 83 7.51 -18.84 0.18
C PRO A 83 8.02 -18.98 -1.26
N GLY A 84 7.95 -20.19 -1.79
CA GLY A 84 8.34 -20.51 -3.17
C GLY A 84 7.58 -19.71 -4.23
N ASN A 85 7.85 -20.00 -5.51
CA ASN A 85 7.26 -19.30 -6.64
C ASN A 85 5.78 -19.66 -6.86
N GLY A 86 4.90 -19.22 -5.95
CA GLY A 86 3.46 -19.39 -6.02
C GLY A 86 2.72 -18.35 -6.88
N ALA A 87 3.45 -17.55 -7.67
CA ALA A 87 2.89 -16.47 -8.48
C ALA A 87 2.19 -16.95 -9.76
N ALA A 88 2.41 -18.20 -10.17
CA ALA A 88 1.80 -18.76 -11.38
C ALA A 88 0.26 -18.74 -11.28
N GLY A 89 -0.39 -18.24 -12.32
CA GLY A 89 -1.86 -18.16 -12.38
C GLY A 89 -2.50 -17.02 -11.58
N TRP A 90 -1.71 -16.11 -10.99
CA TRP A 90 -2.19 -14.88 -10.38
C TRP A 90 -2.07 -13.70 -11.35
N SER A 91 -3.07 -12.83 -11.36
CA SER A 91 -3.14 -11.71 -12.31
C SER A 91 -2.34 -10.50 -11.84
N ASP A 92 -2.30 -10.27 -10.53
CA ASP A 92 -1.52 -9.22 -9.90
C ASP A 92 -0.69 -9.81 -8.76
N VAL A 93 0.58 -9.42 -8.68
CA VAL A 93 1.49 -9.83 -7.62
C VAL A 93 2.33 -8.63 -7.20
N LEU A 94 2.22 -8.25 -5.93
CA LEU A 94 2.95 -7.15 -5.29
C LEU A 94 3.73 -7.71 -4.10
N GLU A 95 4.99 -7.38 -3.98
CA GLU A 95 5.73 -7.56 -2.73
C GLU A 95 5.96 -6.19 -2.08
N THR A 96 5.63 -6.07 -0.80
CA THR A 96 5.75 -4.83 -0.03
C THR A 96 6.22 -5.15 1.39
N PRO A 97 6.98 -4.25 2.05
CA PRO A 97 7.19 -4.36 3.48
C PRO A 97 5.86 -4.27 4.25
N PHE A 98 5.82 -4.95 5.40
CA PHE A 98 4.74 -4.89 6.36
C PHE A 98 5.35 -4.91 7.76
N LEU A 99 4.90 -4.02 8.64
CA LEU A 99 5.41 -3.90 9.99
C LEU A 99 4.29 -4.18 10.99
N THR A 100 4.52 -5.05 11.97
CA THR A 100 3.57 -5.29 13.06
C THR A 100 4.30 -5.34 14.40
N SER A 101 3.70 -4.76 15.44
CA SER A 101 4.32 -4.69 16.76
C SER A 101 4.08 -5.92 17.63
N ARG A 102 3.05 -6.73 17.32
CA ARG A 102 2.72 -7.96 18.06
C ARG A 102 2.95 -9.25 17.28
N GLY A 103 3.30 -9.17 15.99
CA GLY A 103 3.35 -10.37 15.16
C GLY A 103 1.95 -10.95 14.94
N GLU A 104 0.94 -10.09 14.84
CA GLU A 104 -0.45 -10.45 14.63
C GLU A 104 -0.99 -9.67 13.44
N VAL A 105 -1.83 -10.33 12.64
CA VAL A 105 -2.59 -9.74 11.53
C VAL A 105 -3.99 -10.33 11.46
N GLY A 106 -4.97 -9.53 11.08
CA GLY A 106 -6.35 -9.94 10.90
C GLY A 106 -7.04 -9.16 9.80
N LEU A 107 -8.11 -9.74 9.25
CA LEU A 107 -9.03 -8.98 8.40
C LEU A 107 -9.76 -7.95 9.23
N ALA A 108 -10.08 -6.82 8.63
CA ALA A 108 -10.81 -5.75 9.29
C ALA A 108 -11.86 -5.14 8.35
N HIS A 109 -12.74 -4.35 8.94
CA HIS A 109 -13.70 -3.53 8.22
C HIS A 109 -13.11 -2.13 7.97
N ALA A 110 -13.51 -1.48 6.88
CA ALA A 110 -13.00 -0.16 6.53
C ALA A 110 -13.47 0.89 7.55
N CYS A 111 -14.74 0.82 7.95
CA CYS A 111 -15.33 1.69 8.96
C CYS A 111 -15.53 1.01 10.33
N GLY A 112 -15.27 -0.29 10.42
CA GLY A 112 -15.49 -1.08 11.64
C GLY A 112 -14.22 -1.44 12.42
N GLY A 113 -14.45 -2.15 13.52
CA GLY A 113 -13.39 -2.72 14.36
C GLY A 113 -12.61 -3.85 13.67
N VAL A 114 -11.54 -4.30 14.33
CA VAL A 114 -10.76 -5.46 13.91
C VAL A 114 -11.62 -6.71 14.07
N SER A 115 -11.55 -7.65 13.12
CA SER A 115 -12.11 -8.99 13.32
C SER A 115 -11.55 -9.59 14.62
N PRO A 116 -12.35 -10.34 15.41
CA PRO A 116 -11.83 -11.02 16.60
C PRO A 116 -10.75 -12.06 16.25
N TRP A 117 -10.65 -12.45 14.98
CA TRP A 117 -9.70 -13.42 14.49
C TRP A 117 -8.40 -12.76 14.05
N ASN A 118 -7.31 -13.11 14.75
CA ASN A 118 -5.95 -12.72 14.38
C ASN A 118 -5.11 -13.96 14.08
N MET A 119 -4.45 -13.97 12.93
CA MET A 119 -3.40 -14.92 12.59
C MET A 119 -2.07 -14.47 13.20
N LYS A 120 -1.35 -15.42 13.82
CA LYS A 120 0.00 -15.19 14.33
C LYS A 120 1.01 -15.25 13.18
N LEU A 121 1.91 -14.27 13.14
CA LEU A 121 3.11 -14.27 12.31
C LEU A 121 4.27 -14.91 13.07
N ALA A 122 5.37 -15.20 12.35
CA ALA A 122 6.56 -15.85 12.92
C ALA A 122 7.13 -15.12 14.14
N LYS A 123 7.10 -13.78 14.12
CA LYS A 123 7.55 -12.91 15.22
C LYS A 123 6.96 -11.51 15.06
N PRO A 124 7.04 -10.65 16.08
CA PRO A 124 6.89 -9.21 15.89
C PRO A 124 7.99 -8.61 14.99
N GLY A 125 7.70 -7.47 14.38
CA GLY A 125 8.67 -6.67 13.61
C GLY A 125 8.39 -6.64 12.11
N LEU A 126 9.48 -6.46 11.34
CA LEU A 126 9.42 -6.29 9.90
C LEU A 126 9.23 -7.62 9.19
N HIS A 127 8.24 -7.62 8.30
CA HIS A 127 7.92 -8.73 7.41
C HIS A 127 7.97 -8.24 5.96
N ARG A 128 8.22 -9.17 5.07
CA ARG A 128 7.82 -9.03 3.67
C ARG A 128 6.43 -9.62 3.53
N LEU A 129 5.58 -8.88 2.82
CA LEU A 129 4.25 -9.28 2.43
C LEU A 129 4.23 -9.44 0.92
N ARG A 130 3.81 -10.61 0.43
CA ARG A 130 3.39 -10.81 -0.96
C ARG A 130 1.87 -10.80 -1.02
N VAL A 131 1.33 -9.85 -1.78
CA VAL A 131 -0.09 -9.73 -2.09
C VAL A 131 -0.32 -10.28 -3.49
N LEU A 132 -1.12 -11.32 -3.60
CA LEU A 132 -1.55 -11.90 -4.86
C LEU A 132 -3.05 -11.67 -5.03
N ARG A 133 -3.45 -11.19 -6.20
CA ARG A 133 -4.86 -11.01 -6.57
C ARG A 133 -5.15 -11.65 -7.92
N ARG A 134 -6.28 -12.33 -7.99
CA ARG A 134 -6.86 -12.79 -9.26
C ARG A 134 -8.34 -12.42 -9.31
N ARG A 135 -8.79 -11.96 -10.47
CA ARG A 135 -10.21 -11.77 -10.75
C ARG A 135 -10.82 -13.10 -11.17
N THR A 136 -11.98 -13.43 -10.62
CA THR A 136 -12.78 -14.60 -10.98
C THR A 136 -14.16 -14.14 -11.45
N SER A 137 -14.97 -15.05 -12.01
CA SER A 137 -16.38 -14.77 -12.32
C SER A 137 -17.14 -14.26 -11.10
N ASP A 138 -16.82 -14.80 -9.92
CA ASP A 138 -17.59 -14.58 -8.70
C ASP A 138 -17.03 -13.45 -7.81
N GLY A 139 -16.04 -12.69 -8.29
CA GLY A 139 -15.40 -11.62 -7.54
C GLY A 139 -13.88 -11.65 -7.59
N HIS A 140 -13.23 -11.43 -6.44
CA HIS A 140 -11.78 -11.47 -6.33
C HIS A 140 -11.31 -12.60 -5.42
N ARG A 141 -10.20 -13.26 -5.79
CA ARG A 141 -9.42 -14.08 -4.87
C ARG A 141 -8.17 -13.32 -4.44
N TRP A 142 -7.88 -13.38 -3.16
CA TRP A 142 -6.72 -12.77 -2.54
C TRP A 142 -5.93 -13.80 -1.75
N LEU A 143 -4.61 -13.73 -1.90
CA LEU A 143 -3.66 -14.46 -1.07
C LEU A 143 -2.62 -13.48 -0.55
N LEU A 144 -2.44 -13.43 0.77
CA LEU A 144 -1.47 -12.57 1.43
C LEU A 144 -0.50 -13.44 2.21
N GLN A 145 0.75 -13.47 1.76
CA GLN A 145 1.80 -14.31 2.34
C GLN A 145 2.80 -13.44 3.09
N PHE A 146 3.02 -13.73 4.36
CA PHE A 146 3.89 -12.97 5.25
C PHE A 146 5.11 -13.82 5.64
N TRP A 147 6.30 -13.24 5.61
CA TRP A 147 7.50 -13.86 6.17
C TRP A 147 8.44 -12.83 6.78
N PRO A 148 9.19 -13.17 7.83
CA PRO A 148 10.09 -12.23 8.48
C PRO A 148 11.25 -11.85 7.55
N VAL A 149 11.73 -10.61 7.69
CA VAL A 149 12.96 -10.15 7.05
C VAL A 149 13.86 -9.48 8.09
N THR A 150 15.17 -9.49 7.84
CA THR A 150 16.18 -8.81 8.66
C THR A 150 16.79 -7.64 7.88
N GLY A 151 17.23 -6.60 8.58
CA GLY A 151 17.85 -5.43 7.97
C GLY A 151 16.87 -4.48 7.29
N SER A 152 17.37 -3.73 6.30
CA SER A 152 16.61 -2.66 5.65
C SER A 152 15.42 -3.21 4.85
N PRO A 153 14.22 -2.62 4.97
CA PRO A 153 13.08 -3.02 4.17
C PRO A 153 13.38 -2.79 2.69
N GLY A 154 13.37 -3.87 1.90
CA GLY A 154 13.38 -3.71 0.45
C GLY A 154 12.14 -2.95 0.01
N ALA A 155 12.25 -1.96 -0.87
CA ALA A 155 11.05 -1.21 -1.28
C ALA A 155 9.98 -2.13 -1.94
N PRO A 156 8.71 -1.67 -1.96
CA PRO A 156 7.64 -2.31 -2.72
C PRO A 156 8.06 -2.59 -4.18
N ARG A 157 7.56 -3.67 -4.75
CA ARG A 157 7.77 -4.03 -6.17
C ARG A 157 6.61 -4.86 -6.71
N PHE A 158 6.26 -4.62 -7.96
CA PHE A 158 5.32 -5.46 -8.69
C PHE A 158 6.07 -6.58 -9.40
N LEU A 159 5.58 -7.80 -9.25
CA LEU A 159 6.04 -8.99 -9.99
C LEU A 159 5.10 -9.33 -11.15
N ALA A 160 3.83 -8.94 -11.04
CA ALA A 160 2.84 -9.03 -12.12
C ALA A 160 1.77 -7.94 -11.94
N ARG A 161 1.22 -7.44 -13.06
CA ARG A 161 0.10 -6.50 -13.08
C ARG A 161 -0.86 -6.84 -14.21
N SER A 162 -2.13 -7.00 -13.87
CA SER A 162 -3.22 -7.26 -14.81
C SER A 162 -3.71 -6.00 -15.52
N ARG A 163 -3.40 -4.82 -14.96
CA ARG A 163 -3.75 -3.52 -15.51
C ARG A 163 -2.50 -2.66 -15.70
N PRO A 164 -2.52 -1.76 -16.69
CA PRO A 164 -1.46 -0.78 -16.87
C PRO A 164 -1.20 0.04 -15.60
N ALA A 165 0.06 0.42 -15.38
CA ALA A 165 0.47 1.14 -14.19
C ALA A 165 -0.19 2.51 -14.05
N ALA A 166 -0.31 3.23 -15.16
CA ALA A 166 -1.12 4.42 -15.29
C ALA A 166 -2.48 4.07 -15.92
N GLY A 167 -3.54 4.75 -15.51
CA GLY A 167 -4.85 4.63 -16.12
C GLY A 167 -4.85 5.08 -17.60
N THR A 168 -5.90 4.70 -18.32
CA THR A 168 -6.06 5.11 -19.72
C THR A 168 -6.38 6.60 -19.83
N ASP A 169 -6.05 7.19 -20.98
CA ASP A 169 -6.41 8.56 -21.28
C ASP A 169 -7.93 8.63 -21.50
N ARG A 170 -8.66 9.21 -20.54
CA ARG A 170 -10.10 9.42 -20.63
C ARG A 170 -10.37 10.92 -20.64
N PRO A 171 -11.28 11.41 -21.51
CA PRO A 171 -11.70 12.81 -21.46
C PRO A 171 -12.10 13.24 -20.04
N GLY A 172 -11.61 14.39 -19.59
CA GLY A 172 -11.86 14.93 -18.24
C GLY A 172 -11.08 14.28 -17.09
N HIS A 173 -10.27 13.24 -17.34
CA HIS A 173 -9.44 12.61 -16.29
C HIS A 173 -8.03 13.18 -16.18
N GLY A 174 -7.54 13.93 -17.18
CA GLY A 174 -6.29 14.69 -17.11
C GLY A 174 -5.14 13.92 -16.46
N ASP A 175 -4.51 14.52 -15.45
CA ASP A 175 -3.40 13.92 -14.71
C ASP A 175 -3.81 12.84 -13.70
N LYS A 176 -5.11 12.71 -13.39
CA LYS A 176 -5.62 11.72 -12.41
C LYS A 176 -5.34 10.29 -12.84
N ARG A 177 -5.12 10.04 -14.14
CA ARG A 177 -4.70 8.74 -14.66
C ARG A 177 -3.40 8.23 -14.02
N TYR A 178 -2.53 9.14 -13.57
CA TYR A 178 -1.29 8.79 -12.90
C TYR A 178 -1.44 8.56 -11.40
N GLY A 179 -2.63 8.81 -10.83
CA GLY A 179 -2.88 8.68 -9.39
C GLY A 179 -2.47 7.32 -8.79
N PRO A 180 -2.87 6.18 -9.39
CA PRO A 180 -2.47 4.86 -8.89
C PRO A 180 -0.95 4.67 -8.88
N LEU A 181 -0.28 4.91 -10.01
CA LEU A 181 1.19 4.82 -10.10
C LEU A 181 1.91 5.81 -9.17
N ALA A 182 1.37 7.02 -9.02
CA ALA A 182 1.89 8.02 -8.08
C ALA A 182 1.88 7.49 -6.65
N MET A 183 0.82 6.82 -6.22
CA MET A 183 0.80 6.23 -4.88
C MET A 183 1.76 5.04 -4.76
N ASP A 184 1.96 4.26 -5.81
CA ASP A 184 2.95 3.19 -5.82
C ASP A 184 4.38 3.77 -5.69
N VAL A 185 4.69 4.87 -6.40
CA VAL A 185 5.97 5.62 -6.28
C VAL A 185 6.14 6.20 -4.88
N LEU A 186 5.10 6.79 -4.31
CA LEU A 186 5.14 7.32 -2.95
C LEU A 186 5.41 6.21 -1.93
N SER A 187 4.77 5.05 -2.09
CA SER A 187 5.03 3.87 -1.26
C SER A 187 6.49 3.42 -1.34
N VAL A 188 7.12 3.48 -2.52
CA VAL A 188 8.56 3.22 -2.68
C VAL A 188 9.39 4.24 -1.91
N ALA A 189 9.08 5.53 -2.04
CA ALA A 189 9.81 6.60 -1.35
C ALA A 189 9.69 6.53 0.18
N LEU A 190 8.55 6.05 0.71
CA LEU A 190 8.33 5.89 2.14
C LEU A 190 9.12 4.72 2.73
N TRP A 191 9.13 3.59 2.03
CA TRP A 191 9.78 2.36 2.51
C TRP A 191 11.26 2.27 2.18
N SER A 192 11.72 2.99 1.15
CA SER A 192 13.12 3.05 0.73
C SER A 192 13.49 4.52 0.50
N PRO A 193 13.67 5.30 1.59
CA PRO A 193 14.10 6.67 1.47
C PRO A 193 15.49 6.73 0.86
N GLY A 194 15.76 7.79 0.10
CA GLY A 194 17.07 8.03 -0.51
C GLY A 194 16.99 8.33 -2.01
N ARG A 195 18.02 7.87 -2.71
CA ARG A 195 18.26 8.16 -4.12
C ARG A 195 17.78 7.01 -5.00
N HIS A 196 17.04 7.36 -6.05
CA HIS A 196 16.47 6.43 -7.02
C HIS A 196 16.74 6.95 -8.43
N THR A 197 16.72 6.07 -9.43
CA THR A 197 16.62 6.47 -10.84
C THR A 197 15.20 6.21 -11.34
N ARG A 198 14.75 6.96 -12.34
CA ARG A 198 13.42 6.70 -12.93
C ARG A 198 13.37 5.33 -13.59
N ALA A 199 14.46 4.87 -14.19
CA ALA A 199 14.57 3.52 -14.75
C ALA A 199 14.36 2.43 -13.67
N ALA A 200 15.02 2.55 -12.51
CA ALA A 200 14.86 1.58 -11.43
C ALA A 200 13.45 1.59 -10.83
N LEU A 201 12.82 2.77 -10.74
CA LEU A 201 11.41 2.88 -10.33
C LEU A 201 10.47 2.26 -11.36
N ALA A 202 10.73 2.47 -12.65
CA ALA A 202 9.94 1.95 -13.76
C ALA A 202 9.97 0.41 -13.78
N GLU A 203 11.15 -0.18 -13.68
CA GLU A 203 11.35 -1.64 -13.57
C GLU A 203 10.58 -2.21 -12.37
N ARG A 204 10.79 -1.61 -11.19
CA ARG A 204 10.16 -2.04 -9.93
C ARG A 204 8.65 -1.99 -9.95
N LEU A 205 8.06 -1.04 -10.67
CA LEU A 205 6.61 -0.78 -10.69
C LEU A 205 5.91 -1.33 -11.93
N LEU A 206 6.66 -1.99 -12.83
CA LEU A 206 6.21 -2.47 -14.13
C LEU A 206 5.54 -1.33 -14.93
N ALA A 207 6.25 -0.21 -15.03
CA ALA A 207 5.84 1.02 -15.70
C ALA A 207 6.94 1.51 -16.67
N THR A 208 6.67 2.55 -17.46
CA THR A 208 7.72 3.22 -18.25
C THR A 208 8.37 4.37 -17.46
N PRO A 209 9.63 4.76 -17.76
CA PRO A 209 10.26 5.93 -17.14
C PRO A 209 9.46 7.23 -17.32
N GLU A 210 8.75 7.39 -18.44
CA GLU A 210 7.89 8.53 -18.72
C GLU A 210 6.65 8.52 -17.81
N GLN A 211 6.03 7.37 -17.60
CA GLN A 211 4.92 7.23 -16.66
C GLN A 211 5.38 7.55 -15.23
N VAL A 212 6.58 7.13 -14.84
CA VAL A 212 7.19 7.49 -13.55
C VAL A 212 7.41 9.01 -13.45
N ARG A 213 7.92 9.65 -14.50
CA ARG A 213 8.08 11.11 -14.53
C ARG A 213 6.74 11.83 -14.31
N GLU A 214 5.68 11.41 -14.99
CA GLU A 214 4.37 12.04 -14.82
C GLU A 214 3.75 11.74 -13.44
N ALA A 215 4.00 10.56 -12.88
CA ALA A 215 3.61 10.23 -11.51
C ALA A 215 4.35 11.09 -10.46
N LEU A 216 5.65 11.36 -10.66
CA LEU A 216 6.42 12.28 -9.81
C LEU A 216 5.90 13.72 -9.89
N ARG A 217 5.56 14.19 -11.10
CA ARG A 217 4.92 15.51 -11.30
C ARG A 217 3.56 15.58 -10.60
N TYR A 218 2.76 14.52 -10.68
CA TYR A 218 1.49 14.42 -9.99
C TYR A 218 1.67 14.58 -8.47
N LEU A 219 2.56 13.79 -7.85
CA LEU A 219 2.83 13.87 -6.41
C LEU A 219 3.37 15.24 -5.98
N THR A 220 4.24 15.84 -6.80
CA THR A 220 4.83 17.15 -6.54
C THR A 220 3.77 18.25 -6.54
N ARG A 221 2.89 18.28 -7.55
CA ARG A 221 1.76 19.24 -7.61
C ARG A 221 0.78 19.08 -6.46
N ARG A 222 0.61 17.85 -5.95
CA ARG A 222 -0.23 17.55 -4.79
C ARG A 222 0.46 17.82 -3.45
N GLY A 223 1.72 18.25 -3.45
CA GLY A 223 2.49 18.50 -2.24
C GLY A 223 2.77 17.25 -1.41
N MET A 224 2.69 16.05 -2.01
CA MET A 224 2.90 14.77 -1.33
C MET A 224 4.36 14.31 -1.40
N LEU A 225 5.12 14.84 -2.36
CA LEU A 225 6.50 14.46 -2.60
C LEU A 225 7.30 15.66 -3.08
N ARG A 226 8.51 15.84 -2.55
CA ARG A 226 9.52 16.72 -3.13
C ARG A 226 10.57 15.87 -3.84
N VAL A 227 10.90 16.25 -5.07
CA VAL A 227 11.96 15.62 -5.86
C VAL A 227 13.19 16.52 -5.84
N GLY A 228 14.32 15.99 -5.35
CA GLY A 228 15.61 16.68 -5.35
C GLY A 228 16.58 16.10 -6.37
N GLY A 229 17.56 16.90 -6.80
CA GLY A 229 18.52 16.53 -7.86
C GLY A 229 18.04 16.93 -9.27
N ALA A 230 18.95 16.83 -10.25
CA ALA A 230 18.65 17.17 -11.63
C ALA A 230 18.00 15.97 -12.36
N ASP A 231 16.71 16.06 -12.67
CA ASP A 231 16.00 15.03 -13.44
C ASP A 231 16.18 15.23 -14.96
N THR A 232 17.40 14.97 -15.44
CA THR A 232 17.79 15.18 -16.86
C THR A 232 17.48 13.99 -17.78
N GLY A 233 17.19 12.81 -17.23
CA GLY A 233 17.09 11.56 -17.98
C GLY A 233 16.64 10.36 -17.13
N PRO A 234 16.33 9.20 -17.72
CA PRO A 234 15.83 8.04 -16.97
C PRO A 234 16.87 7.46 -16.00
N ALA A 235 18.16 7.61 -16.32
CA ALA A 235 19.28 7.20 -15.47
C ALA A 235 19.66 8.24 -14.41
N SER A 236 19.08 9.44 -14.45
CA SER A 236 19.41 10.50 -13.50
C SER A 236 18.98 10.11 -12.09
N THR A 237 19.88 10.36 -11.15
CA THR A 237 19.63 10.05 -9.74
C THR A 237 18.84 11.17 -9.09
N ILE A 238 17.63 10.85 -8.64
CA ILE A 238 16.70 11.76 -7.96
C ILE A 238 16.53 11.34 -6.50
N ALA A 239 16.45 12.32 -5.61
CA ALA A 239 16.12 12.11 -4.21
C ALA A 239 14.61 12.29 -4.02
N LEU A 240 13.94 11.29 -3.44
CA LEU A 240 12.50 11.34 -3.17
C LEU A 240 12.28 11.64 -1.70
N VAL A 241 11.62 12.76 -1.39
CA VAL A 241 11.34 13.17 -0.01
C VAL A 241 9.84 13.27 0.21
N PRO A 242 9.20 12.22 0.76
CA PRO A 242 7.78 12.24 1.11
C PRO A 242 7.44 13.41 2.02
N GLN A 243 6.28 14.02 1.78
CA GLN A 243 5.74 15.11 2.58
C GLN A 243 4.40 14.67 3.15
N ARG A 244 4.08 15.14 4.37
CA ARG A 244 2.67 15.07 4.80
C ARG A 244 1.88 15.94 3.84
N SER A 245 0.80 15.40 3.30
CA SER A 245 -0.16 16.23 2.59
C SER A 245 -0.55 17.36 3.53
N ARG A 246 -0.36 18.61 3.11
CA ARG A 246 -0.90 19.76 3.84
C ARG A 246 -2.40 19.48 3.99
N PRO A 247 -2.98 19.61 5.20
CA PRO A 247 -4.43 19.62 5.32
C PRO A 247 -4.96 20.59 4.27
N PRO A 248 -6.05 20.29 3.55
CA PRO A 248 -6.72 21.34 2.78
C PRO A 248 -6.85 22.53 3.72
N ASP A 249 -6.34 23.71 3.31
CA ASP A 249 -6.24 24.89 4.18
C ASP A 249 -7.48 24.94 5.06
N GLY A 250 -7.29 25.15 6.37
CA GLY A 250 -8.32 25.14 7.40
C GLY A 250 -9.38 26.21 7.17
N GLY A 251 -10.12 26.11 6.07
CA GLY A 251 -11.41 26.72 5.87
C GLY A 251 -12.24 26.31 7.06
N ALA A 252 -12.85 27.32 7.68
CA ALA A 252 -13.73 27.20 8.81
C ALA A 252 -14.55 25.89 8.74
N PRO A 253 -14.78 25.21 9.87
CA PRO A 253 -15.60 24.01 9.90
C PRO A 253 -16.85 24.27 9.06
N PRO A 254 -17.22 23.37 8.13
CA PRO A 254 -18.38 23.57 7.30
C PRO A 254 -19.55 23.85 8.23
N ALA A 255 -20.18 25.03 8.08
CA ALA A 255 -21.32 25.43 8.88
C ALA A 255 -22.28 24.24 8.99
N ALA A 256 -22.66 23.90 10.23
CA ALA A 256 -23.51 22.75 10.53
C ALA A 256 -24.67 22.73 9.53
N ARG A 257 -24.77 21.64 8.76
CA ARG A 257 -25.83 21.53 7.77
C ARG A 257 -27.16 21.44 8.53
N PRO A 258 -28.20 22.21 8.15
CA PRO A 258 -29.43 22.36 8.92
C PRO A 258 -30.23 21.07 9.15
N TRP A 259 -29.89 19.97 8.46
CA TRP A 259 -30.53 18.67 8.65
C TRP A 259 -29.94 17.83 9.79
N GLN A 260 -28.85 18.25 10.45
CA GLN A 260 -28.31 17.58 11.64
C GLN A 260 -29.08 17.89 12.93
N THR A 261 -30.13 18.73 12.87
CA THR A 261 -30.96 19.14 14.02
C THR A 261 -32.39 18.62 14.00
N ALA A 262 -32.71 17.59 13.23
CA ALA A 262 -33.98 16.85 13.35
C ALA A 262 -33.66 15.34 13.34
N ALA A 263 -34.07 14.51 14.30
CA ALA A 263 -34.97 14.65 15.42
C ALA A 263 -34.59 13.63 16.51
N ARG A 264 -34.93 13.98 17.75
CA ARG A 264 -35.17 13.05 18.86
C ARG A 264 -36.60 12.52 18.76
#